data_AF-A0A524QDK9-F1
#
_entry.id   AF-A0A524QDK9-F1
#
_cell.length_a   1.000
_cell.length_b   1.000
_cell.length_c   1.000
_cell.angle_alpha   90.00
_cell.angle_beta   90.00
_cell.angle_gamma   90.00
#
_symmetry.space_group_name_H-M   'P 1'
#
loop_
_entity.id
_entity.type
_entity.pdbx_description
1 polymer ?
#
loop_
_entity_poly.entity_id
_entity_poly.type
_entity_poly.pdbx_seq_one_letter_code
_entity_poly.pdbx_strand_id
1 'polypeptide(L)'
;GNSVIKRLEGMEFNSDNEIRKRMIPEPAGGIGDWVDMAGLIAPMNRIEELLSSIEKGEMKNAEAINKGFEAMHKQYYSLEWEWIYSRLPEETGKPNELLTAEDIIGIVERWKKSVVELDNMLYEDARKEFTLSSMTGFGIDGDDEVKRLDFEQVRGDFEKNPVVLAILDHIRIKSELGDELITRLKRTGKK
;
A
#
# COMPACT_ATOMS: atom_id res chain seq x y z
N GLY A 1 -3.05 -4.87 -5.43
CA GLY A 1 -1.58 -4.89 -5.59
C GLY A 1 -0.89 -5.41 -4.35
N ASN A 2 -0.50 -4.53 -3.43
CA ASN A 2 0.23 -4.87 -2.20
C ASN A 2 -0.38 -6.05 -1.41
N SER A 3 -1.69 -6.06 -1.18
CA SER A 3 -2.36 -7.13 -0.42
C SER A 3 -2.32 -8.48 -1.14
N VAL A 4 -2.35 -8.50 -2.48
CA VAL A 4 -2.13 -9.72 -3.28
C VAL A 4 -0.71 -10.22 -3.12
N ILE A 5 0.28 -9.31 -3.12
CA ILE A 5 1.68 -9.68 -2.89
C ILE A 5 1.83 -10.31 -1.51
N LYS A 6 1.31 -9.66 -0.46
CA LYS A 6 1.32 -10.18 0.90
C LYS A 6 0.61 -11.52 1.04
N ARG A 7 -0.51 -11.73 0.34
CA ARG A 7 -1.20 -13.02 0.33
C ARG A 7 -0.32 -14.13 -0.27
N LEU A 8 0.45 -13.84 -1.30
CA LEU A 8 1.26 -14.81 -2.04
C LEU A 8 2.74 -14.83 -1.63
N GLU A 9 3.11 -14.08 -0.59
CA GLU A 9 4.48 -13.92 -0.10
C GLU A 9 5.03 -15.25 0.46
N GLY A 10 6.26 -15.63 0.06
CA GLY A 10 6.97 -16.79 0.60
C GLY A 10 6.44 -18.16 0.18
N MET A 11 5.51 -18.23 -0.79
CA MET A 11 4.96 -19.49 -1.29
C MET A 11 5.30 -19.71 -2.77
N GLU A 12 5.75 -20.92 -3.08
CA GLU A 12 5.93 -21.40 -4.45
C GLU A 12 4.64 -22.03 -4.97
N PHE A 13 4.35 -21.84 -6.25
CA PHE A 13 3.17 -22.38 -6.92
C PHE A 13 3.59 -23.15 -8.17
N ASN A 14 2.97 -24.30 -8.39
CA ASN A 14 3.19 -25.18 -9.54
C ASN A 14 2.05 -25.11 -10.57
N SER A 15 0.94 -24.45 -10.25
CA SER A 15 -0.17 -24.26 -11.19
C SER A 15 -1.05 -23.07 -10.78
N ASP A 16 -1.82 -22.57 -11.74
CA ASP A 16 -2.86 -21.56 -11.46
C ASP A 16 -3.87 -22.03 -10.43
N ASN A 17 -4.11 -23.35 -10.34
CA ASN A 17 -5.04 -23.91 -9.37
C ASN A 17 -4.54 -23.74 -7.92
N GLU A 18 -3.23 -23.85 -7.68
CA GLU A 18 -2.65 -23.61 -6.35
C GLU A 18 -2.73 -22.14 -5.97
N ILE A 19 -2.49 -21.24 -6.94
CA ILE A 19 -2.67 -19.79 -6.75
C ILE A 19 -4.12 -19.49 -6.36
N ARG A 20 -5.09 -19.97 -7.14
CA ARG A 20 -6.52 -19.78 -6.85
C ARG A 20 -6.91 -20.31 -5.47
N LYS A 21 -6.48 -21.52 -5.11
CA LYS A 21 -6.72 -22.09 -3.77
C LYS A 21 -6.21 -21.19 -2.65
N ARG A 22 -5.01 -20.63 -2.82
CA ARG A 22 -4.42 -19.71 -1.83
C ARG A 22 -5.16 -18.39 -1.71
N MET A 23 -5.78 -17.94 -2.80
CA MET A 23 -6.52 -16.69 -2.85
C MET A 23 -7.89 -16.76 -2.18
N ILE A 24 -8.50 -17.94 -2.03
CA ILE A 24 -9.81 -18.07 -1.38
C ILE A 24 -9.72 -17.54 0.07
N PRO A 25 -10.60 -16.61 0.47
CA PRO A 25 -10.67 -16.09 1.84
C PRO A 25 -11.41 -17.06 2.76
N GLU A 26 -11.11 -16.98 4.06
CA GLU A 26 -12.03 -17.48 5.07
C GLU A 26 -13.13 -16.43 5.28
N PRO A 27 -14.40 -16.83 5.48
CA PRO A 27 -15.48 -15.88 5.74
C PRO A 27 -15.20 -15.04 6.99
N ALA A 28 -15.05 -13.73 6.82
CA ALA A 28 -14.72 -12.80 7.89
C ALA A 28 -15.77 -11.69 8.06
N GLY A 29 -16.66 -11.49 7.09
CA GLY A 29 -17.62 -10.40 7.05
C GLY A 29 -17.05 -9.09 6.53
N GLY A 30 -16.04 -9.15 5.64
CA GLY A 30 -15.38 -7.98 5.05
C GLY A 30 -16.00 -7.45 3.75
N ILE A 31 -16.99 -8.14 3.19
CA ILE A 31 -17.63 -7.77 1.92
C ILE A 31 -18.51 -6.52 2.10
N GLY A 32 -18.52 -5.66 1.09
CA GLY A 32 -19.40 -4.47 1.03
C GLY A 32 -18.62 -3.17 1.16
N ASP A 33 -19.29 -2.13 1.63
CA ASP A 33 -18.72 -0.81 1.78
C ASP A 33 -17.82 -0.73 3.02
N TRP A 34 -16.77 0.07 2.92
CA TRP A 34 -15.84 0.35 4.01
C TRP A 34 -15.90 1.83 4.38
N VAL A 35 -15.82 2.09 5.68
CA VAL A 35 -15.86 3.44 6.25
C VAL A 35 -14.63 3.71 7.10
N ASP A 36 -14.23 4.97 7.17
CA ASP A 36 -13.18 5.44 8.08
C ASP A 36 -13.81 5.96 9.39
N MET A 37 -13.58 5.22 10.47
CA MET A 37 -13.99 5.57 11.82
C MET A 37 -12.78 6.11 12.59
N ALA A 38 -12.47 7.40 12.38
CA ALA A 38 -11.39 8.11 13.06
C ALA A 38 -10.01 7.42 12.95
N GLY A 39 -9.66 6.95 11.76
CA GLY A 39 -8.42 6.24 11.45
C GLY A 39 -8.56 4.71 11.45
N LEU A 40 -9.70 4.17 11.93
CA LEU A 40 -10.03 2.76 11.77
C LEU A 40 -10.85 2.58 10.50
N ILE A 41 -10.22 2.09 9.43
CA ILE A 41 -10.95 1.67 8.23
C ILE A 41 -11.57 0.30 8.51
N ALA A 42 -12.88 0.17 8.40
CA ALA A 42 -13.60 -1.05 8.72
C ALA A 42 -14.82 -1.27 7.79
N PRO A 43 -15.27 -2.52 7.61
CA PRO A 43 -16.51 -2.82 6.90
C PRO A 43 -17.72 -2.18 7.58
N MET A 44 -18.60 -1.55 6.81
CA MET A 44 -19.78 -0.84 7.31
C MET A 44 -20.68 -1.76 8.16
N ASN A 45 -20.92 -2.98 7.69
CA ASN A 45 -21.70 -3.98 8.41
C ASN A 45 -21.12 -4.30 9.80
N ARG A 46 -19.80 -4.29 9.96
CA ARG A 46 -19.15 -4.52 11.26
C ARG A 46 -19.35 -3.34 12.21
N ILE A 47 -19.36 -2.13 11.67
CA ILE A 47 -19.69 -0.93 12.45
C ILE A 47 -21.16 -0.93 12.85
N GLU A 48 -22.07 -1.30 11.94
CA GLU A 48 -23.50 -1.42 12.24
C GLU A 48 -23.78 -2.48 13.32
N GLU A 49 -23.09 -3.63 13.28
CA GLU A 49 -23.16 -4.66 14.33
C GLU A 49 -22.72 -4.10 15.70
N LEU A 50 -21.62 -3.33 15.72
CA LEU A 50 -21.13 -2.68 16.93
C LEU A 50 -22.15 -1.67 17.47
N LEU A 51 -22.70 -0.81 16.61
CA LEU A 51 -23.71 0.18 16.97
C LEU A 51 -24.98 -0.48 17.51
N SER A 52 -25.46 -1.53 16.85
CA SER A 52 -26.63 -2.30 17.31
C SER A 52 -26.41 -2.90 18.71
N SER A 53 -25.20 -3.37 19.01
CA SER A 53 -24.84 -3.92 20.32
C SER A 53 -24.83 -2.83 21.41
N ILE A 54 -24.44 -1.60 21.06
CA ILE A 54 -24.51 -0.43 21.96
C ILE A 54 -25.97 -0.05 22.22
N GLU A 55 -26.80 0.05 21.18
CA GLU A 55 -28.22 0.41 21.28
C GLU A 55 -29.02 -0.59 22.13
N LYS A 56 -28.67 -1.88 22.06
CA LYS A 56 -29.28 -2.95 22.89
C LYS A 56 -28.81 -2.95 24.35
N GLY A 57 -27.83 -2.12 24.70
CA GLY A 57 -27.25 -2.07 26.05
C GLY A 57 -26.35 -3.26 26.39
N GLU A 58 -25.86 -3.98 25.38
CA GLU A 58 -24.90 -5.10 25.55
C GLU A 58 -23.51 -4.55 25.89
N MET A 59 -23.16 -3.38 25.35
CA MET A 59 -21.91 -2.65 25.63
C MET A 59 -22.14 -1.50 26.59
N LYS A 60 -21.98 -1.76 27.90
CA LYS A 60 -22.40 -0.85 28.98
C LYS A 60 -21.40 0.25 29.34
N ASN A 61 -20.20 0.23 28.77
CA ASN A 61 -19.15 1.21 29.08
C ASN A 61 -18.16 1.35 27.92
N ALA A 62 -17.32 2.40 27.98
CA ALA A 62 -16.32 2.69 26.95
C ALA A 62 -15.29 1.55 26.78
N GLU A 63 -14.97 0.80 27.83
CA GLU A 63 -14.04 -0.32 27.74
C GLU A 63 -14.60 -1.46 26.85
N ALA A 64 -15.90 -1.77 26.98
CA ALA A 64 -16.56 -2.77 26.14
C ALA A 64 -16.56 -2.37 24.67
N ILE A 65 -16.81 -1.09 24.38
CA ILE A 65 -16.77 -0.55 23.01
C ILE A 65 -15.34 -0.63 22.45
N ASN A 66 -14.33 -0.24 23.24
CA ASN A 66 -12.93 -0.34 22.84
C ASN A 66 -12.50 -1.78 22.53
N LYS A 67 -12.98 -2.76 23.29
CA LYS A 67 -12.75 -4.19 22.97
C LYS A 67 -13.37 -4.61 21.64
N GLY A 68 -14.51 -4.02 21.27
CA GLY A 68 -15.12 -4.21 19.96
C GLY A 68 -14.22 -3.69 18.83
N PHE A 69 -13.71 -2.46 18.96
CA PHE A 69 -12.75 -1.90 18.00
C PHE A 69 -11.45 -2.71 17.93
N GLU A 70 -10.92 -3.15 19.07
CA GLU A 70 -9.72 -3.98 19.13
C GLU A 70 -9.95 -5.34 18.42
N ALA A 71 -11.11 -5.96 18.61
CA ALA A 71 -11.46 -7.21 17.94
C ALA A 71 -11.53 -7.03 16.41
N MET A 72 -12.15 -5.94 15.93
CA MET A 72 -12.16 -5.61 14.50
C MET A 72 -10.75 -5.38 13.96
N HIS A 73 -9.91 -4.62 14.68
CA HIS A 73 -8.54 -4.37 14.28
C HIS A 73 -7.71 -5.67 14.17
N LYS A 74 -7.87 -6.60 15.13
CA LYS A 74 -7.21 -7.92 15.08
C LYS A 74 -7.61 -8.76 13.87
N GLN A 75 -8.82 -8.56 13.35
CA GLN A 75 -9.35 -9.26 12.18
C GLN A 75 -9.15 -8.50 10.86
N TYR A 76 -8.53 -7.31 10.91
CA TYR A 76 -8.45 -6.38 9.78
C TYR A 76 -8.00 -7.05 8.47
N TYR A 77 -6.88 -7.78 8.48
CA TYR A 77 -6.35 -8.39 7.27
C TYR A 77 -7.24 -9.51 6.70
N SER A 78 -8.03 -10.18 7.54
CA SER A 78 -9.00 -11.18 7.08
C SER A 78 -10.21 -10.52 6.43
N LEU A 79 -10.72 -9.43 7.04
CA LEU A 79 -11.78 -8.60 6.49
C LEU A 79 -11.34 -7.98 5.14
N GLU A 80 -10.16 -7.37 5.12
CA GLU A 80 -9.58 -6.72 3.94
C GLU A 80 -9.40 -7.74 2.81
N TRP A 81 -8.88 -8.93 3.12
CA TRP A 81 -8.65 -9.95 2.10
C TRP A 81 -9.96 -10.47 1.48
N GLU A 82 -11.00 -10.67 2.28
CA GLU A 82 -12.32 -11.05 1.77
C GLU A 82 -12.89 -9.98 0.84
N TRP A 83 -12.76 -8.69 1.22
CA TRP A 83 -13.14 -7.56 0.38
C TRP A 83 -12.37 -7.54 -0.94
N ILE A 84 -11.03 -7.63 -0.89
CA ILE A 84 -10.17 -7.67 -2.08
C ILE A 84 -10.58 -8.81 -3.00
N TYR A 85 -10.74 -10.01 -2.45
CA TYR A 85 -11.11 -11.19 -3.23
C TYR A 85 -12.44 -11.00 -3.96
N SER A 86 -13.42 -10.35 -3.32
CA SER A 86 -14.70 -10.02 -3.95
C SER A 86 -14.58 -9.03 -5.11
N ARG A 87 -13.54 -8.18 -5.10
CA ARG A 87 -13.32 -7.12 -6.10
C ARG A 87 -12.45 -7.54 -7.29
N LEU A 88 -11.66 -8.60 -7.13
CA LEU A 88 -10.78 -9.11 -8.20
C LEU A 88 -11.47 -9.33 -9.56
N PRO A 89 -12.73 -9.80 -9.63
CA PRO A 89 -13.38 -9.95 -10.93
C PRO A 89 -13.59 -8.65 -11.69
N GLU A 90 -13.88 -7.56 -10.97
CA GLU A 90 -13.99 -6.23 -11.58
C GLU A 90 -12.62 -5.69 -12.02
N GLU A 91 -11.58 -5.95 -11.24
CA GLU A 91 -10.21 -5.49 -11.53
C GLU A 91 -9.52 -6.25 -12.68
N THR A 92 -9.97 -7.48 -12.95
CA THR A 92 -9.36 -8.37 -13.97
C THR A 92 -10.28 -8.62 -15.16
N GLY A 93 -11.57 -8.33 -15.05
CA GLY A 93 -12.58 -8.71 -16.02
C GLY A 93 -12.83 -10.22 -16.09
N LYS A 94 -12.39 -11.00 -15.09
CA LYS A 94 -12.48 -12.46 -15.07
C LYS A 94 -13.02 -12.96 -13.73
N PRO A 95 -13.88 -13.99 -13.70
CA PRO A 95 -14.28 -14.61 -12.45
C PRO A 95 -13.07 -15.23 -11.74
N ASN A 96 -13.10 -15.27 -10.41
CA ASN A 96 -11.98 -15.70 -9.57
C ASN A 96 -11.49 -17.13 -9.89
N GLU A 97 -12.40 -18.00 -10.31
CA GLU A 97 -12.16 -19.39 -10.68
C GLU A 97 -11.32 -19.53 -11.96
N LEU A 98 -11.24 -18.48 -12.78
CA LEU A 98 -10.52 -18.43 -14.04
C LEU A 98 -9.24 -17.58 -13.99
N LEU A 99 -8.90 -17.02 -12.82
CA LEU A 99 -7.67 -16.25 -12.67
C LEU A 99 -6.44 -17.13 -12.88
N THR A 100 -5.48 -16.59 -13.62
CA THR A 100 -4.20 -17.23 -13.95
C THR A 100 -3.03 -16.48 -13.32
N ALA A 101 -1.84 -17.08 -13.30
CA ALA A 101 -0.61 -16.41 -12.89
C ALA A 101 -0.39 -15.09 -13.66
N GLU A 102 -0.74 -15.04 -14.94
CA GLU A 102 -0.60 -13.85 -15.78
C GLU A 102 -1.53 -12.71 -15.33
N ASP A 103 -2.76 -13.04 -14.90
CA ASP A 103 -3.69 -12.05 -14.37
C ASP A 103 -3.16 -11.42 -13.06
N ILE A 104 -2.55 -12.25 -12.21
CA ILE A 104 -1.91 -11.80 -10.97
C ILE A 104 -0.69 -10.94 -11.26
N ILE A 105 0.15 -11.34 -12.22
CA ILE A 105 1.28 -10.55 -12.69
C ILE A 105 0.79 -9.18 -13.17
N GLY A 106 -0.29 -9.12 -13.96
CA GLY A 106 -0.87 -7.87 -14.43
C GLY A 106 -1.33 -6.95 -13.29
N ILE A 107 -1.93 -7.49 -12.22
CA ILE A 107 -2.29 -6.71 -11.02
C ILE A 107 -1.03 -6.13 -10.35
N VAL A 108 0.01 -6.95 -10.21
CA VAL A 108 1.26 -6.56 -9.54
C VAL A 108 2.02 -5.52 -10.36
N GLU A 109 2.07 -5.67 -11.68
CA GLU A 109 2.70 -4.70 -12.59
C GLU A 109 1.99 -3.35 -12.55
N ARG A 110 0.65 -3.33 -12.61
CA ARG A 110 -0.13 -2.08 -12.46
C ARG A 110 0.13 -1.41 -11.12
N TRP A 111 0.10 -2.19 -10.03
CA TRP A 111 0.40 -1.68 -8.70
C TRP A 111 1.83 -1.11 -8.59
N LYS A 112 2.83 -1.86 -9.07
CA LYS A 112 4.23 -1.44 -9.04
C LYS A 112 4.41 -0.14 -9.82
N LYS A 113 3.84 -0.07 -11.03
CA LYS A 113 3.86 1.13 -11.86
C LYS A 113 3.26 2.32 -11.11
N SER A 114 2.05 2.20 -10.58
CA SER A 114 1.39 3.30 -9.88
C SER A 114 2.17 3.78 -8.65
N VAL A 115 2.70 2.87 -7.83
CA VAL A 115 3.49 3.24 -6.64
C VAL A 115 4.78 3.97 -7.04
N VAL A 116 5.52 3.42 -8.00
CA VAL A 116 6.77 4.01 -8.48
C VAL A 116 6.52 5.37 -9.17
N GLU A 117 5.45 5.51 -9.94
CA GLU A 117 5.10 6.80 -10.56
C GLU A 117 4.77 7.86 -9.50
N LEU A 118 4.02 7.51 -8.45
CA LEU A 118 3.73 8.42 -7.35
C LEU A 118 4.99 8.84 -6.59
N ASP A 119 5.87 7.89 -6.28
CA ASP A 119 7.14 8.21 -5.61
C ASP A 119 8.06 9.06 -6.50
N ASN A 120 8.08 8.83 -7.81
CA ASN A 120 8.81 9.69 -8.73
C ASN A 120 8.23 11.11 -8.78
N MET A 121 6.90 11.26 -8.72
CA MET A 121 6.28 12.59 -8.61
C MET A 121 6.70 13.30 -7.32
N LEU A 122 6.77 12.58 -6.20
CA LEU A 122 7.23 13.12 -4.92
C LEU A 122 8.72 13.50 -4.96
N TYR A 123 9.55 12.66 -5.59
CA TYR A 123 10.96 12.95 -5.81
C TYR A 123 11.14 14.22 -6.66
N GLU A 124 10.38 14.35 -7.75
CA GLU A 124 10.42 15.52 -8.64
C GLU A 124 9.97 16.80 -7.94
N ASP A 125 8.99 16.69 -7.04
CA ASP A 125 8.55 17.81 -6.20
C ASP A 125 9.63 18.23 -5.21
N ALA A 126 10.20 17.27 -4.46
CA ALA A 126 11.32 17.52 -3.56
C ALA A 126 12.52 18.13 -4.29
N ARG A 127 12.80 17.68 -5.52
CA ARG A 127 13.85 18.24 -6.38
C ARG A 127 13.57 19.70 -6.73
N LYS A 128 12.34 20.05 -7.10
CA LYS A 128 11.95 21.44 -7.39
C LYS A 128 12.09 22.33 -6.16
N GLU A 129 11.65 21.87 -4.99
CA GLU A 129 11.81 22.61 -3.73
C GLU A 129 13.29 22.86 -3.40
N PHE A 130 14.17 21.93 -3.78
CA PHE A 130 15.62 22.05 -3.60
C PHE A 130 16.34 22.88 -4.67
N THR A 131 15.76 23.06 -5.87
CA THR A 131 16.40 23.84 -6.93
C THR A 131 16.48 25.35 -6.63
N LEU A 132 17.43 26.01 -7.30
CA LEU A 132 17.92 27.39 -7.09
C LEU A 132 16.89 28.52 -6.89
N SER A 133 15.60 28.31 -7.19
CA SER A 133 14.54 29.28 -6.87
C SER A 133 14.38 29.53 -5.37
N SER A 134 14.89 28.63 -4.52
CA SER A 134 14.85 28.74 -3.06
C SER A 134 16.08 29.47 -2.46
N MET A 135 17.02 29.96 -3.28
CA MET A 135 18.22 30.69 -2.83
C MET A 135 17.97 32.20 -2.58
N THR A 136 16.71 32.65 -2.51
CA THR A 136 16.40 34.05 -2.18
C THR A 136 16.82 34.33 -0.74
N GLY A 137 17.90 35.10 -0.56
CA GLY A 137 18.45 35.44 0.77
C GLY A 137 19.78 34.77 1.13
N PHE A 138 20.33 33.90 0.27
CA PHE A 138 21.67 33.30 0.43
C PHE A 138 22.71 34.07 -0.37
N GLY A 139 23.92 34.20 0.17
CA GLY A 139 25.01 34.95 -0.47
C GLY A 139 24.73 36.45 -0.64
N ILE A 140 24.11 37.08 0.38
CA ILE A 140 23.58 38.46 0.34
C ILE A 140 24.60 39.51 -0.16
N ASP A 141 25.90 39.24 -0.01
CA ASP A 141 27.03 40.10 -0.44
C ASP A 141 28.09 39.36 -1.28
N GLY A 142 27.79 38.15 -1.80
CA GLY A 142 28.75 37.27 -2.47
C GLY A 142 28.48 37.04 -3.97
N ASP A 143 29.42 36.41 -4.67
CA ASP A 143 29.21 35.92 -6.04
C ASP A 143 28.38 34.62 -6.05
N ASP A 144 28.10 34.10 -7.25
CA ASP A 144 27.31 32.86 -7.42
C ASP A 144 27.94 31.65 -6.71
N GLU A 145 29.26 31.65 -6.50
CA GLU A 145 29.97 30.59 -5.79
C GLU A 145 29.74 30.69 -4.28
N VAL A 146 29.82 31.89 -3.70
CA VAL A 146 29.48 32.15 -2.29
C VAL A 146 28.02 31.81 -2.00
N LYS A 147 27.11 32.20 -2.90
CA LYS A 147 25.67 31.88 -2.78
C LYS A 147 25.41 30.39 -2.80
N ARG A 148 26.10 29.65 -3.66
CA ARG A 148 26.01 28.18 -3.72
C ARG A 148 26.56 27.52 -2.46
N LEU A 149 27.73 27.96 -1.98
CA LEU A 149 28.35 27.41 -0.76
C LEU A 149 27.51 27.69 0.49
N ASP A 150 26.93 28.88 0.61
CA ASP A 150 26.04 29.27 1.72
C ASP A 150 24.73 28.45 1.69
N PHE A 151 24.15 28.26 0.51
CA PHE A 151 23.02 27.36 0.33
C PHE A 151 23.35 25.91 0.69
N GLU A 152 24.48 25.37 0.21
CA GLU A 152 24.94 24.01 0.51
C GLU A 152 25.24 23.84 2.02
N GLN A 153 25.75 24.86 2.72
CA GLN A 153 25.97 24.80 4.16
C GLN A 153 24.66 24.74 4.96
N VAL A 154 23.63 25.45 4.53
CA VAL A 154 22.35 25.53 5.27
C VAL A 154 21.39 24.41 4.89
N ARG A 155 21.32 24.06 3.61
CA ARG A 155 20.37 23.04 3.09
C ARG A 155 21.00 21.67 2.95
N GLY A 156 22.33 21.58 2.86
CA GLY A 156 23.04 20.34 2.57
C GLY A 156 22.96 19.94 1.10
N ASP A 157 23.42 18.73 0.83
CA ASP A 157 23.41 18.10 -0.49
C ASP A 157 22.07 17.41 -0.73
N PHE A 158 21.42 17.71 -1.85
CA PHE A 158 20.12 17.12 -2.24
C PHE A 158 20.18 15.59 -2.24
N GLU A 159 21.26 15.02 -2.78
CA GLU A 159 21.42 13.57 -2.90
C GLU A 159 21.64 12.88 -1.54
N LYS A 160 21.99 13.66 -0.51
CA LYS A 160 22.15 13.17 0.87
C LYS A 160 20.96 13.52 1.77
N ASN A 161 19.93 14.16 1.23
CA ASN A 161 18.77 14.56 2.00
C ASN A 161 17.98 13.31 2.49
N PRO A 162 17.68 13.18 3.79
CA PRO A 162 16.98 12.00 4.33
C PRO A 162 15.61 11.73 3.70
N VAL A 163 14.87 12.78 3.30
CA VAL A 163 13.56 12.63 2.64
C VAL A 163 13.75 12.06 1.23
N VAL A 164 14.72 12.60 0.47
CA VAL A 164 15.06 12.13 -0.87
C VAL A 164 15.52 10.67 -0.84
N LEU A 165 16.40 10.33 0.10
CA LEU A 165 16.87 8.96 0.30
C LEU A 165 15.72 8.00 0.68
N ALA A 166 14.78 8.43 1.51
CA ALA A 166 13.61 7.63 1.87
C ALA A 166 12.70 7.35 0.65
N ILE A 167 12.52 8.33 -0.24
CA ILE A 167 11.75 8.15 -1.47
C ILE A 167 12.44 7.15 -2.40
N LEU A 168 13.75 7.31 -2.62
CA LEU A 168 14.53 6.40 -3.46
C LEU A 168 14.55 4.97 -2.91
N ASP A 169 14.67 4.82 -1.58
CA ASP A 169 14.62 3.51 -0.94
C ASP A 169 13.21 2.89 -1.03
N HIS A 170 12.15 3.69 -0.91
CA HIS A 170 10.78 3.22 -1.10
C HIS A 170 10.55 2.72 -2.53
N ILE A 171 10.99 3.47 -3.56
CA ILE A 171 10.95 3.03 -4.96
C ILE A 171 11.66 1.69 -5.14
N ARG A 172 12.87 1.56 -4.57
CA ARG A 172 13.68 0.34 -4.65
C ARG A 172 12.96 -0.84 -4.01
N ILE A 173 12.53 -0.70 -2.76
CA ILE A 173 11.84 -1.76 -2.00
C ILE A 173 10.55 -2.19 -2.70
N LYS A 174 9.75 -1.25 -3.19
CA LYS A 174 8.47 -1.57 -3.86
C LYS A 174 8.68 -2.22 -5.22
N SER A 175 9.71 -1.80 -5.95
CA SER A 175 10.11 -2.43 -7.21
C SER A 175 10.57 -3.86 -6.98
N GLU A 176 11.48 -4.09 -6.04
CA GLU A 176 11.98 -5.41 -5.66
C GLU A 176 10.84 -6.34 -5.22
N LEU A 177 9.92 -5.83 -4.37
CA LEU A 177 8.78 -6.59 -3.89
C LEU A 177 7.85 -7.05 -5.04
N GLY A 178 7.60 -6.18 -6.02
CA GLY A 178 6.81 -6.54 -7.21
C GLY A 178 7.55 -7.52 -8.12
N ASP A 179 8.83 -7.27 -8.40
CA ASP A 179 9.65 -8.08 -9.30
C ASP A 179 9.90 -9.49 -8.76
N GLU A 180 10.01 -9.64 -7.45
CA GLU A 180 10.12 -10.91 -6.76
C GLU A 180 8.93 -11.80 -7.09
N LEU A 181 7.71 -11.34 -6.80
CA LEU A 181 6.50 -12.13 -7.06
C LEU A 181 6.29 -12.39 -8.57
N ILE A 182 6.52 -11.38 -9.42
CA ILE A 182 6.40 -11.55 -10.88
C ILE A 182 7.37 -12.65 -11.36
N THR A 183 8.61 -12.62 -10.90
CA THR A 183 9.63 -13.62 -11.27
C THR A 183 9.23 -15.01 -10.79
N ARG A 184 8.71 -15.13 -9.56
CA ARG A 184 8.23 -16.40 -9.01
C ARG A 184 7.09 -16.96 -9.84
N LEU A 185 6.06 -16.16 -10.14
CA LEU A 185 4.89 -16.59 -10.91
C LEU A 185 5.23 -16.93 -12.38
N LYS A 186 6.18 -16.23 -13.01
CA LYS A 186 6.64 -16.55 -14.38
C LYS A 186 7.31 -17.93 -14.48
N ARG A 187 7.84 -18.48 -13.39
CA ARG A 187 8.41 -19.84 -13.36
C ARG A 187 7.32 -20.91 -13.34
N THR A 188 6.17 -20.61 -12.74
CA THR A 188 5.02 -21.52 -12.63
C THR A 188 4.43 -21.88 -14.00
N GLY A 189 4.43 -20.95 -14.96
CA GLY A 189 3.90 -21.19 -16.32
C GLY A 189 4.85 -21.90 -17.30
N LYS A 190 6.05 -22.31 -16.86
CA LYS A 190 7.08 -22.95 -17.72
C LYS A 190 7.23 -24.46 -17.49
N LYS A 191 6.34 -25.09 -16.73
CA LYS A 191 6.30 -26.55 -16.54
C LYS A 191 4.99 -27.11 -17.07
#